data_AF-A0AAQ3WHW4-F1
#
_entry.id   AF-A0AAQ3WHW4-F1
#
_cell.length_a   1.000
_cell.length_b   1.000
_cell.length_c   1.000
_cell.angle_alpha   90.00
_cell.angle_beta   90.00
_cell.angle_gamma   90.00
#
_symmetry.space_group_name_H-M   'P 1'
#
loop_
_entity.id
_entity.type
_entity.pdbx_description
1 polymer ?
#
loop_
_entity_poly.entity_id
_entity_poly.type
_entity_poly.pdbx_seq_one_letter_code
_entity_poly.pdbx_strand_id
1 'polypeptide(L)'
;MLFILVMDVLNSLVSKASLEGLLLPLAGQHSTHRISLYADDVALSIRPIEGDLRLIQDLLDCFGQVTGLKTNLLKSSATSIQCSDEDIARTSRLLSCSIKSFPCTYLGLPLTVLKPTKLADFMKVIDKVADKLPGWKAPLLNKAGRLVVVKSVLTAVTIHLLIAWDLPKWVIKVIDKLRRGFLWSGHKQANGGNCLVSWGRVQQPLCYGGLGWSLCLRWLWMLKADANQPWAGLPIQVLAKARALFDMAVVTSVGNGADTKFWTDRWLQRPICSGWFPKEQLRGVLVEYLAIWDLVDGLELRADVPDQQHWKLSSFSCYSSKSAYDALFVGTIKFSPWKRIWKSWAPPNCKFFIWLAILNRCWTSNRLAKCGLPHQPSCPLCDQADESIQHLLMQCVVAREFLRDNYSVGLGLLGSRSSPYPP
;
A
#
# COMPACT_ATOMS: atom_id res chain seq x y z
N MET A 1 9.10 -22.52 4.09
CA MET A 1 7.99 -23.14 3.33
C MET A 1 7.62 -24.50 3.89
N LEU A 2 8.58 -25.39 4.16
CA LEU A 2 8.35 -26.73 4.73
C LEU A 2 7.51 -26.72 6.02
N PHE A 3 7.79 -25.78 6.93
CA PHE A 3 7.03 -25.63 8.17
C PHE A 3 5.52 -25.39 7.95
N ILE A 4 5.13 -24.59 6.94
CA ILE A 4 3.72 -24.32 6.65
C ILE A 4 3.02 -25.58 6.17
N LEU A 5 3.69 -26.39 5.34
CA LEU A 5 3.16 -27.67 4.86
C LEU A 5 2.98 -28.66 6.02
N VAL A 6 3.93 -28.69 6.97
CA VAL A 6 3.81 -29.51 8.18
C VAL A 6 2.65 -29.04 9.05
N MET A 7 2.45 -27.73 9.23
CA MET A 7 1.31 -27.20 9.98
C MET A 7 -0.03 -27.50 9.30
N ASP A 8 -0.07 -27.60 7.97
CA ASP A 8 -1.30 -27.98 7.25
C ASP A 8 -1.71 -29.45 7.51
N VAL A 9 -0.77 -30.31 7.88
CA VAL A 9 -1.07 -31.66 8.39
C VAL A 9 -1.87 -31.59 9.70
N LEU A 10 -1.52 -30.67 10.60
CA LEU A 10 -2.28 -30.47 11.85
C LEU A 10 -3.71 -30.01 11.55
N ASN A 11 -3.88 -29.07 10.61
CA ASN A 11 -5.20 -28.66 10.14
C ASN A 11 -5.99 -29.85 9.58
N SER A 12 -5.36 -30.66 8.73
CA SER A 12 -5.97 -31.84 8.14
C SER A 12 -6.38 -32.90 9.18
N LEU A 13 -5.57 -33.12 10.22
CA LEU A 13 -5.90 -34.03 11.32
C LEU A 13 -7.14 -33.58 12.10
N VAL A 14 -7.20 -32.31 12.47
CA VAL A 14 -8.35 -31.74 13.22
C VAL A 14 -9.60 -31.72 12.34
N SER A 15 -9.46 -31.37 11.06
CA SER A 15 -10.56 -31.42 10.10
C SER A 15 -11.09 -32.84 9.90
N LYS A 16 -10.20 -33.83 9.77
CA LYS A 16 -10.58 -35.25 9.66
C LYS A 16 -11.33 -35.74 10.90
N ALA A 17 -10.82 -35.46 12.10
CA ALA A 17 -11.51 -35.80 13.35
C ALA A 17 -12.90 -35.15 13.46
N SER A 18 -13.06 -33.93 12.94
CA SER A 18 -14.37 -33.28 12.88
C SER A 18 -15.30 -33.87 11.82
N LEU A 19 -14.78 -34.34 10.69
CA LEU A 19 -15.57 -34.97 9.62
C LEU A 19 -16.06 -36.36 10.02
N GLU A 20 -15.24 -37.11 10.77
CA GLU A 20 -15.57 -38.43 11.30
C GLU A 20 -16.50 -38.38 12.53
N GLY A 21 -16.89 -37.17 12.98
CA GLY A 21 -17.79 -36.99 14.11
C GLY A 21 -17.16 -37.25 15.48
N LEU A 22 -15.84 -37.40 15.56
CA LEU A 22 -15.10 -37.59 16.81
C LEU A 22 -15.11 -36.31 17.67
N LEU A 23 -15.15 -35.14 17.03
CA LEU A 23 -15.28 -33.85 17.69
C LEU A 23 -16.71 -33.33 17.58
N LEU A 24 -17.29 -32.99 18.72
CA LEU A 24 -18.64 -32.45 18.82
C LEU A 24 -18.75 -31.09 18.09
N PRO A 25 -19.80 -30.84 17.27
CA PRO A 25 -19.93 -29.61 16.45
C PRO A 25 -19.92 -28.32 17.28
N LEU A 26 -19.20 -27.29 16.85
CA LEU A 26 -19.17 -26.01 17.59
C LEU A 26 -20.56 -25.35 17.63
N ALA A 27 -20.84 -24.63 18.72
CA ALA A 27 -22.11 -23.91 18.90
C ALA A 27 -22.18 -22.72 17.92
N GLY A 28 -22.81 -22.93 16.77
CA GLY A 28 -23.05 -21.92 15.75
C GLY A 28 -23.28 -22.54 14.38
N GLN A 29 -24.38 -22.20 13.71
CA GLN A 29 -24.80 -22.80 12.43
C GLN A 29 -23.82 -22.62 11.25
N HIS A 30 -22.71 -21.89 11.43
CA HIS A 30 -21.86 -21.45 10.32
C HIS A 30 -20.33 -21.50 10.54
N SER A 31 -19.81 -21.97 11.69
CA SER A 31 -18.34 -22.08 11.84
C SER A 31 -17.84 -23.42 11.29
N THR A 32 -17.35 -23.41 10.05
CA THR A 32 -16.75 -24.59 9.40
C THR A 32 -15.29 -24.84 9.85
N HIS A 33 -14.61 -23.81 10.35
CA HIS A 33 -13.19 -23.88 10.69
C HIS A 33 -12.97 -23.92 12.21
N ARG A 34 -12.40 -25.01 12.72
CA ARG A 34 -12.04 -25.19 14.13
C ARG A 34 -10.64 -24.68 14.47
N ILE A 35 -9.77 -24.59 13.47
CA ILE A 35 -8.37 -24.25 13.64
C ILE A 35 -8.01 -23.07 12.74
N SER A 36 -7.27 -22.12 13.31
CA SER A 36 -6.65 -21.00 12.61
C SER A 36 -5.14 -21.10 12.81
N LEU A 37 -4.40 -21.17 11.70
CA LEU A 37 -2.96 -21.33 11.69
C LEU A 37 -2.30 -20.11 11.06
N TYR A 38 -1.35 -19.51 11.78
CA TYR A 38 -0.49 -18.48 11.22
C TYR A 38 0.94 -18.69 11.71
N ALA A 39 1.78 -19.26 10.85
CA ALA A 39 3.10 -19.75 11.24
C ALA A 39 2.97 -20.63 12.51
N ASP A 40 3.65 -20.28 13.59
CA ASP A 40 3.65 -20.98 14.88
C ASP A 40 2.45 -20.63 15.78
N ASP A 41 1.71 -19.57 15.46
CA ASP A 41 0.53 -19.14 16.21
C ASP A 41 -0.72 -19.95 15.79
N VAL A 42 -1.08 -20.93 16.63
CA VAL A 42 -2.25 -21.79 16.46
C VAL A 42 -3.38 -21.34 17.38
N ALA A 43 -4.58 -21.15 16.83
CA ALA A 43 -5.81 -20.96 17.60
C ALA A 43 -6.78 -22.11 17.31
N LEU A 44 -7.18 -22.84 18.36
CA LEU A 44 -8.11 -23.95 18.32
C LEU A 44 -9.41 -23.59 19.04
N SER A 45 -10.55 -23.85 18.38
CA SER A 45 -11.89 -23.71 18.94
C SER A 45 -12.43 -25.08 19.28
N ILE A 46 -12.66 -25.32 20.57
CA ILE A 46 -13.00 -26.65 21.13
C ILE A 46 -14.17 -26.46 22.12
N ARG A 47 -15.08 -27.44 22.22
CA ARG A 47 -16.10 -27.44 23.28
C ARG A 47 -15.47 -27.88 24.60
N PRO A 48 -15.88 -27.34 25.75
CA PRO A 48 -15.31 -27.68 27.06
C PRO A 48 -15.79 -29.04 27.60
N ILE A 49 -15.81 -30.05 26.75
CA ILE A 49 -16.23 -31.42 27.06
C ILE A 49 -14.98 -32.28 27.18
N GLU A 50 -14.96 -33.16 28.19
CA GLU A 50 -13.79 -33.99 28.50
C GLU A 50 -13.29 -34.84 27.33
N GLY A 51 -14.21 -35.41 26.54
CA GLY A 51 -13.88 -36.16 25.33
C GLY A 51 -13.15 -35.32 24.28
N ASP A 52 -13.72 -34.16 23.91
CA ASP A 52 -13.10 -33.25 22.94
C ASP A 52 -11.73 -32.74 23.40
N LEU A 53 -11.59 -32.42 24.70
CA LEU A 53 -10.34 -31.91 25.28
C LEU A 53 -9.22 -32.97 25.27
N ARG A 54 -9.54 -34.22 25.60
CA ARG A 54 -8.58 -35.34 25.53
C ARG A 54 -8.19 -35.66 24.10
N LEU A 55 -9.18 -35.74 23.20
CA LEU A 55 -8.92 -36.04 21.80
C LEU A 55 -7.97 -35.01 21.17
N ILE A 56 -8.14 -33.72 21.49
CA ILE A 56 -7.22 -32.69 20.99
C ILE A 56 -5.81 -32.84 21.56
N GLN A 57 -5.64 -33.24 22.83
CA GLN A 57 -4.32 -33.54 23.39
C GLN A 57 -3.68 -34.71 22.65
N ASP A 58 -4.42 -35.80 22.46
CA ASP A 58 -3.93 -36.98 21.75
C ASP A 58 -3.52 -36.65 20.31
N LEU A 59 -4.30 -35.79 19.62
CA LEU A 59 -3.98 -35.31 18.28
C LEU A 59 -2.72 -34.44 18.26
N LEU A 60 -2.55 -33.54 19.22
CA LEU A 60 -1.35 -32.69 19.34
C LEU A 60 -0.10 -33.52 19.69
N ASP A 61 -0.24 -34.53 20.54
CA ASP A 61 0.85 -35.42 20.91
C ASP A 61 1.24 -36.34 19.75
N CYS A 62 0.27 -36.93 19.05
CA CYS A 62 0.50 -37.72 17.85
C CYS A 62 1.19 -36.88 16.76
N PHE A 63 0.70 -35.67 16.52
CA PHE A 63 1.34 -34.72 15.60
C PHE A 63 2.78 -34.41 16.02
N GLY A 64 3.02 -34.17 17.31
CA GLY A 64 4.34 -33.86 17.83
C GLY A 64 5.32 -35.04 17.79
N GLN A 65 4.83 -36.28 17.94
CA GLN A 65 5.63 -37.50 17.79
C GLN A 65 6.09 -37.71 16.34
N VAL A 66 5.20 -37.46 15.38
CA VAL A 66 5.50 -37.64 13.94
C VAL A 66 6.39 -36.51 13.41
N THR A 67 6.10 -35.27 13.80
CA THR A 67 6.78 -34.08 13.22
C THR A 67 7.98 -33.61 14.03
N GLY A 68 8.11 -34.05 15.29
CA GLY A 68 9.07 -33.51 16.26
C GLY A 68 8.67 -32.14 16.85
N LEU A 69 7.55 -31.54 16.43
CA LEU A 69 7.07 -30.25 16.93
C LEU A 69 6.23 -30.43 18.18
N LYS A 70 6.74 -29.97 19.34
CA LYS A 70 6.02 -30.06 20.61
C LYS A 70 5.27 -28.78 20.95
N THR A 71 4.00 -28.92 21.33
CA THR A 71 3.17 -27.81 21.81
C THR A 71 3.69 -27.30 23.14
N ASN A 72 3.96 -26.00 23.23
CA ASN A 72 4.38 -25.37 24.48
C ASN A 72 3.14 -24.98 25.30
N LEU A 73 2.69 -25.87 26.18
CA LEU A 73 1.51 -25.64 27.03
C LEU A 73 1.70 -24.50 28.05
N LEU A 74 2.94 -24.21 28.46
CA LEU A 74 3.26 -23.10 29.36
C LEU A 74 3.06 -21.73 28.70
N LYS A 75 3.35 -21.62 27.40
CA LYS A 75 3.07 -20.41 26.61
C LYS A 75 1.64 -20.37 26.08
N SER A 76 1.01 -21.53 25.97
CA SER A 76 -0.38 -21.66 25.53
C SER A 76 -1.34 -21.14 26.60
N SER A 77 -2.49 -20.65 26.15
CA SER A 77 -3.54 -20.19 27.05
C SER A 77 -4.91 -20.55 26.52
N ALA A 78 -5.75 -21.11 27.38
CA ALA A 78 -7.17 -21.31 27.10
C ALA A 78 -7.94 -20.03 27.42
N THR A 79 -8.85 -19.64 26.53
CA THR A 79 -9.73 -18.49 26.74
C THR A 79 -11.17 -18.95 26.69
N SER A 80 -11.93 -18.72 27.76
CA SER A 80 -13.32 -19.17 27.85
C SER A 80 -14.28 -18.21 27.15
N ILE A 81 -15.20 -18.75 26.36
CA ILE A 81 -16.24 -17.98 25.68
C ILE A 81 -17.58 -18.54 26.15
N GLN A 82 -18.29 -17.79 27.01
CA GLN A 82 -19.60 -18.18 27.56
C GLN A 82 -19.58 -19.57 28.24
N CYS A 83 -18.51 -19.91 28.96
CA CYS A 83 -18.40 -21.16 29.71
C CYS A 83 -18.75 -20.97 31.19
N SER A 84 -19.20 -22.04 31.86
CA SER A 84 -19.39 -22.05 33.31
C SER A 84 -18.06 -22.14 34.06
N ASP A 85 -18.05 -21.82 35.36
CA ASP A 85 -16.84 -21.97 36.20
C ASP A 85 -16.36 -23.42 36.27
N GLU A 86 -17.28 -24.39 36.20
CA GLU A 86 -16.97 -25.82 36.14
C GLU A 86 -16.23 -26.20 34.85
N ASP A 87 -16.66 -25.65 33.72
CA ASP A 87 -16.04 -25.88 32.41
C ASP A 87 -14.63 -25.28 32.36
N ILE A 88 -14.45 -24.10 32.98
CA ILE A 88 -13.14 -23.44 33.11
C ILE A 88 -12.20 -24.32 33.95
N ALA A 89 -12.67 -24.78 35.11
CA ALA A 89 -11.89 -25.67 35.97
C ALA A 89 -11.52 -27.00 35.27
N ARG A 90 -12.46 -27.59 34.52
CA ARG A 90 -12.23 -28.81 33.72
C ARG A 90 -11.15 -28.58 32.66
N THR A 91 -11.26 -27.49 31.91
CA THR A 91 -10.33 -27.13 30.84
C THR A 91 -8.91 -26.92 31.39
N SER A 92 -8.79 -26.21 32.52
CA SER A 92 -7.51 -25.99 33.21
C SER A 92 -6.83 -27.30 33.62
N ARG A 93 -7.62 -28.20 34.24
CA ARG A 93 -7.13 -29.49 34.74
C ARG A 93 -6.64 -30.39 33.62
N LEU A 94 -7.38 -30.44 32.51
CA LEU A 94 -7.04 -31.32 31.40
C LEU A 94 -5.90 -30.75 30.57
N LEU A 95 -6.00 -29.53 30.05
CA LEU A 95 -5.01 -28.97 29.11
C LEU A 95 -3.74 -28.42 29.78
N SER A 96 -3.70 -28.35 31.12
CA SER A 96 -2.56 -27.85 31.90
C SER A 96 -2.02 -26.49 31.43
N CYS A 97 -2.90 -25.64 30.87
CA CYS A 97 -2.55 -24.35 30.29
C CYS A 97 -3.12 -23.19 31.11
N SER A 98 -2.51 -22.01 30.99
CA SER A 98 -3.01 -20.80 31.66
C SER A 98 -4.41 -20.41 31.16
N ILE A 99 -5.33 -20.09 32.06
CA ILE A 99 -6.65 -19.55 31.68
C ILE A 99 -6.55 -18.03 31.56
N LYS A 100 -7.01 -17.49 30.44
CA LYS A 100 -7.19 -16.04 30.23
C LYS A 100 -8.67 -15.72 30.07
N SER A 101 -9.05 -14.51 30.45
CA SER A 101 -10.39 -13.99 30.20
C SER A 101 -10.54 -13.55 28.75
N PHE A 102 -11.75 -13.73 28.20
CA PHE A 102 -12.16 -13.16 26.92
C PHE A 102 -12.77 -11.77 27.17
N PRO A 103 -12.55 -10.73 26.33
CA PRO A 103 -11.83 -10.69 25.04
C PRO A 103 -10.30 -10.85 25.13
N CYS A 104 -9.70 -11.55 24.17
CA CYS A 104 -8.25 -11.75 24.08
C CYS A 104 -7.65 -11.18 22.78
N THR A 105 -6.33 -11.15 22.66
CA THR A 105 -5.63 -10.70 21.43
C THR A 105 -5.02 -11.88 20.68
N TYR A 106 -5.32 -12.01 19.39
CA TYR A 106 -4.71 -12.99 18.47
C TYR A 106 -4.19 -12.28 17.22
N LEU A 107 -2.95 -12.56 16.80
CA LEU A 107 -2.27 -11.88 15.68
C LEU A 107 -2.29 -10.34 15.77
N GLY A 108 -2.22 -9.83 17.00
CA GLY A 108 -2.26 -8.40 17.29
C GLY A 108 -3.64 -7.74 17.11
N LEU A 109 -4.70 -8.53 16.88
CA LEU A 109 -6.09 -8.09 16.75
C LEU A 109 -6.90 -8.52 17.98
N PRO A 110 -7.81 -7.68 18.48
CA PRO A 110 -8.72 -8.09 19.55
C PRO A 110 -9.78 -9.05 19.00
N LEU A 111 -9.93 -10.21 19.62
CA LEU A 111 -11.02 -11.15 19.36
C LEU A 111 -12.18 -10.80 20.28
N THR A 112 -13.34 -10.50 19.70
CA THR A 112 -14.59 -10.18 20.43
C THR A 112 -15.73 -11.08 19.93
N VAL A 113 -16.66 -11.45 20.82
CA VAL A 113 -17.81 -12.31 20.46
C VAL A 113 -18.79 -11.54 19.57
N LEU A 114 -18.96 -10.25 19.89
CA LEU A 114 -19.80 -9.33 19.14
C LEU A 114 -18.93 -8.33 18.40
N LYS A 115 -19.48 -7.75 17.31
CA LYS A 115 -18.86 -6.59 16.68
C LYS A 115 -18.64 -5.51 17.74
N PRO A 116 -17.43 -4.95 17.87
CA PRO A 116 -17.17 -3.91 18.84
C PRO A 116 -18.04 -2.69 18.51
N THR A 117 -19.01 -2.41 19.38
CA THR A 117 -19.90 -1.25 19.27
C THR A 117 -19.51 -0.15 20.26
N LYS A 118 -18.75 -0.51 21.31
CA LYS A 118 -18.40 0.41 22.38
C LYS A 118 -17.23 1.31 21.96
N LEU A 119 -17.36 2.59 22.30
CA LEU A 119 -16.30 3.59 22.09
C LEU A 119 -14.96 3.13 22.66
N ALA A 120 -14.98 2.51 23.85
CA ALA A 120 -13.78 2.04 24.56
C ALA A 120 -12.94 1.03 23.75
N ASP A 121 -13.58 0.16 22.96
CA ASP A 121 -12.86 -0.84 22.17
C ASP A 121 -12.10 -0.19 21.01
N PHE A 122 -12.71 0.82 20.37
CA PHE A 122 -12.04 1.62 19.35
C PHE A 122 -10.96 2.53 19.93
N MET A 123 -11.14 3.03 21.16
CA MET A 123 -10.11 3.82 21.84
C MET A 123 -8.84 3.00 22.06
N LYS A 124 -8.94 1.75 22.53
CA LYS A 124 -7.76 0.86 22.66
C LYS A 124 -6.99 0.70 21.35
N VAL A 125 -7.70 0.63 20.22
CA VAL A 125 -7.08 0.55 18.88
C VAL A 125 -6.39 1.87 18.51
N ILE A 126 -7.03 3.01 18.78
CA ILE A 126 -6.46 4.34 18.54
C ILE A 126 -5.21 4.54 19.41
N ASP A 127 -5.27 4.15 20.68
CA ASP A 127 -4.17 4.26 21.64
C ASP A 127 -2.99 3.41 21.20
N LYS A 128 -3.23 2.18 20.73
CA LYS A 128 -2.17 1.33 20.15
C LYS A 128 -1.43 2.01 18.98
N VAL A 129 -2.11 2.83 18.18
CA VAL A 129 -1.49 3.62 17.12
C VAL A 129 -0.79 4.86 17.70
N ALA A 130 -1.40 5.53 18.68
CA ALA A 130 -0.87 6.72 19.32
C ALA A 130 0.40 6.44 20.15
N ASP A 131 0.48 5.30 20.82
CA ASP A 131 1.59 4.88 21.69
C ASP A 131 2.86 4.54 20.92
N LYS A 132 2.74 4.30 19.61
CA LYS A 132 3.90 4.18 18.73
C LYS A 132 4.60 5.52 18.48
N LEU A 133 3.89 6.65 18.62
CA LEU A 133 4.40 7.98 18.26
C LEU A 133 5.52 8.51 19.18
N PRO A 134 5.41 8.42 20.53
CA PRO A 134 6.45 8.92 21.43
C PRO A 134 7.80 8.23 21.23
N GLY A 135 7.81 6.93 20.92
CA GLY A 135 9.03 6.15 20.73
C GLY A 135 9.88 6.58 19.54
N TRP A 136 9.34 7.34 18.59
CA TRP A 136 10.04 7.68 17.34
C TRP A 136 10.75 9.04 17.37
N LYS A 137 10.88 9.65 18.55
CA LYS A 137 11.62 10.92 18.77
C LYS A 137 11.40 11.91 17.62
N ALA A 138 10.13 12.21 17.32
CA ALA A 138 9.74 13.02 16.16
C ALA A 138 10.55 14.32 15.98
N PRO A 139 10.98 15.04 17.04
CA PRO A 139 11.86 16.21 16.90
C PRO A 139 13.20 15.94 16.18
N LEU A 140 13.74 14.73 16.30
CA LEU A 140 15.00 14.32 15.66
C LEU A 140 14.82 13.92 14.19
N LEU A 141 13.58 13.74 13.73
CA LEU A 141 13.28 13.36 12.35
C LEU A 141 12.86 14.58 11.54
N ASN A 142 13.48 14.74 10.36
CA ASN A 142 13.01 15.68 9.36
C ASN A 142 11.66 15.20 8.75
N LYS A 143 10.95 16.08 8.03
CA LYS A 143 9.63 15.76 7.45
C LYS A 143 9.64 14.54 6.52
N ALA A 144 10.76 14.30 5.82
CA ALA A 144 10.91 13.13 4.94
C ALA A 144 11.02 11.83 5.76
N GLY A 145 11.82 11.81 6.83
CA GLY A 145 11.92 10.69 7.76
C GLY A 145 10.58 10.39 8.44
N ARG A 146 9.85 11.43 8.88
CA ARG A 146 8.50 11.28 9.43
C ARG A 146 7.54 10.67 8.40
N LEU A 147 7.60 11.10 7.13
CA LEU A 147 6.79 10.52 6.05
C LEU A 147 7.06 9.03 5.85
N VAL A 148 8.33 8.62 5.89
CA VAL A 148 8.72 7.20 5.77
C VAL A 148 8.10 6.39 6.92
N VAL A 149 8.16 6.88 8.15
CA VAL A 149 7.57 6.21 9.32
C VAL A 149 6.04 6.14 9.23
N VAL A 150 5.37 7.21 8.79
CA VAL A 150 3.91 7.18 8.54
C VAL A 150 3.57 6.11 7.50
N LYS A 151 4.31 6.03 6.39
CA LYS A 151 4.05 5.09 5.29
C LYS A 151 4.36 3.64 5.66
N SER A 152 5.47 3.39 6.36
CA SER A 152 5.95 2.03 6.66
C SER A 152 5.26 1.42 7.88
N VAL A 153 4.97 2.22 8.91
CA VAL A 153 4.47 1.69 10.19
C VAL A 153 3.01 2.08 10.43
N LEU A 154 2.71 3.38 10.56
CA LEU A 154 1.34 3.81 10.90
C LEU A 154 0.31 3.41 9.83
N THR A 155 0.73 3.38 8.57
CA THR A 155 -0.14 2.93 7.48
C THR A 155 -0.33 1.42 7.53
N ALA A 156 0.73 0.65 7.74
CA ALA A 156 0.66 -0.81 7.81
C ALA A 156 -0.19 -1.30 9.00
N VAL A 157 0.02 -0.74 10.19
CA VAL A 157 -0.76 -1.10 11.40
C VAL A 157 -2.25 -0.85 11.19
N THR A 158 -2.63 0.27 10.60
CA THR A 158 -4.05 0.56 10.33
C THR A 158 -4.62 -0.31 9.21
N ILE A 159 -3.83 -0.64 8.19
CA ILE A 159 -4.29 -1.58 7.15
C ILE A 159 -4.57 -2.95 7.77
N HIS A 160 -3.69 -3.44 8.64
CA HIS A 160 -3.89 -4.70 9.37
C HIS A 160 -5.21 -4.69 10.16
N LEU A 161 -5.50 -3.59 10.85
CA LEU A 161 -6.75 -3.41 11.59
C LEU A 161 -7.98 -3.36 10.67
N LEU A 162 -7.89 -2.66 9.53
CA LEU A 162 -9.01 -2.52 8.59
C LEU A 162 -9.32 -3.81 7.81
N ILE A 163 -8.36 -4.72 7.67
CA ILE A 163 -8.59 -6.04 7.06
C ILE A 163 -9.52 -6.87 7.97
N ALA A 164 -9.30 -6.80 9.29
CA ALA A 164 -10.08 -7.55 10.25
C ALA A 164 -11.40 -6.88 10.63
N TRP A 165 -11.41 -5.55 10.76
CA TRP A 165 -12.53 -4.79 11.31
C TRP A 165 -13.07 -3.75 10.33
N ASP A 166 -14.40 -3.64 10.26
CA ASP A 166 -15.06 -2.52 9.59
C ASP A 166 -15.04 -1.28 10.52
N LEU A 167 -13.98 -0.48 10.44
CA LEU A 167 -13.79 0.66 11.33
C LEU A 167 -14.78 1.80 11.00
N PRO A 168 -15.48 2.36 12.00
CA PRO A 168 -16.30 3.54 11.81
C PRO A 168 -15.51 4.72 11.22
N LYS A 169 -16.17 5.53 10.38
CA LYS A 169 -15.53 6.70 9.74
C LYS A 169 -14.88 7.66 10.73
N TRP A 170 -15.43 7.79 11.94
CA TRP A 170 -14.86 8.67 12.97
C TRP A 170 -13.52 8.13 13.49
N VAL A 171 -13.34 6.81 13.64
CA VAL A 171 -12.08 6.17 14.06
C VAL A 171 -10.99 6.45 13.03
N ILE A 172 -11.32 6.25 11.74
CA ILE A 172 -10.41 6.54 10.63
C ILE A 172 -9.98 8.01 10.65
N LYS A 173 -10.91 8.94 10.90
CA LYS A 173 -10.59 10.38 11.02
C LYS A 173 -9.64 10.67 12.20
N VAL A 174 -9.79 9.99 13.33
CA VAL A 174 -8.90 10.15 14.49
C VAL A 174 -7.50 9.62 14.17
N ILE A 175 -7.40 8.44 13.56
CA ILE A 175 -6.11 7.87 13.11
C ILE A 175 -5.43 8.81 12.09
N ASP A 176 -6.19 9.35 11.14
CA ASP A 176 -5.67 10.32 10.16
C ASP A 176 -5.23 11.64 10.82
N LYS A 177 -5.91 12.09 11.89
CA LYS A 177 -5.48 13.24 12.69
C LYS A 177 -4.12 12.98 13.35
N LEU A 178 -3.92 11.81 13.93
CA LEU A 178 -2.64 11.39 14.54
C LEU A 178 -1.52 11.34 13.49
N ARG A 179 -1.76 10.70 12.34
CA ARG A 179 -0.79 10.63 11.23
C ARG A 179 -0.41 12.01 10.71
N ARG A 180 -1.39 12.90 10.56
CA ARG A 180 -1.18 14.29 10.13
C ARG A 180 -0.39 15.09 11.15
N GLY A 181 -0.73 14.96 12.43
CA GLY A 181 0.03 15.52 13.53
C GLY A 181 1.49 15.11 13.46
N PHE A 182 1.74 13.80 13.43
CA PHE A 182 3.10 13.28 13.40
C PHE A 182 3.87 13.75 12.17
N LEU A 183 3.29 13.71 10.96
CA LEU A 183 3.97 14.14 9.75
C LEU A 183 4.40 15.61 9.78
N TRP A 184 3.48 16.50 10.15
CA TRP A 184 3.66 17.93 9.95
C TRP A 184 4.24 18.66 11.17
N SER A 185 3.75 18.37 12.37
CA SER A 185 4.20 19.00 13.60
C SER A 185 5.14 18.11 14.42
N GLY A 186 5.12 16.79 14.21
CA GLY A 186 5.86 15.85 15.07
C GLY A 186 5.17 15.64 16.43
N HIS A 187 3.92 16.07 16.56
CA HIS A 187 3.10 15.95 17.76
C HIS A 187 1.79 15.23 17.46
N LYS A 188 1.01 14.86 18.49
CA LYS A 188 -0.28 14.17 18.32
C LYS A 188 -1.32 15.00 17.52
N GLN A 189 -1.15 16.32 17.43
CA GLN A 189 -2.02 17.19 16.65
C GLN A 189 -1.22 18.17 15.78
N ALA A 190 -1.76 18.47 14.60
CA ALA A 190 -1.30 19.55 13.73
C ALA A 190 -2.43 20.56 13.53
N ASN A 191 -2.14 21.84 13.74
CA ASN A 191 -3.06 22.93 13.42
C ASN A 191 -2.99 23.24 11.91
N GLY A 192 -4.01 23.95 11.37
CA GLY A 192 -4.12 24.25 9.94
C GLY A 192 -2.86 24.93 9.36
N GLY A 193 -2.23 25.83 10.12
CA GLY A 193 -0.99 26.50 9.73
C GLY A 193 0.24 25.59 9.65
N ASN A 194 0.20 24.39 10.22
CA ASN A 194 1.34 23.46 10.22
C ASN A 194 1.37 22.57 8.96
N CYS A 195 0.26 22.49 8.22
CA CYS A 195 0.13 21.59 7.06
C CYS A 195 0.49 22.34 5.77
N LEU A 196 1.66 22.03 5.18
CA LEU A 196 2.11 22.66 3.93
C LEU A 196 1.31 22.22 2.69
N VAL A 197 0.65 21.06 2.76
CA VAL A 197 -0.12 20.48 1.66
C VAL A 197 -1.44 19.94 2.19
N SER A 198 -2.53 20.14 1.43
CA SER A 198 -3.85 19.63 1.80
C SER A 198 -3.85 18.10 1.87
N TRP A 199 -4.45 17.54 2.93
CA TRP A 199 -4.40 16.11 3.21
C TRP A 199 -4.95 15.24 2.06
N GLY A 200 -6.01 15.71 1.39
CA GLY A 200 -6.56 15.02 0.22
C GLY A 200 -5.62 14.93 -0.98
N ARG A 201 -4.67 15.88 -1.13
CA ARG A 201 -3.59 15.81 -2.12
C ARG A 201 -2.45 14.90 -1.65
N VAL A 202 -2.14 14.89 -0.35
CA VAL A 202 -1.14 13.98 0.23
C VAL A 202 -1.51 12.51 0.02
N GLN A 203 -2.82 12.19 0.12
CA GLN A 203 -3.36 10.84 0.01
C GLN A 203 -3.39 10.29 -1.44
N GLN A 204 -3.10 11.10 -2.45
CA GLN A 204 -3.10 10.62 -3.83
C GLN A 204 -1.91 9.66 -4.08
N PRO A 205 -2.06 8.64 -4.94
CA PRO A 205 -0.93 7.84 -5.40
C PRO A 205 0.16 8.73 -6.02
N LEU A 206 1.41 8.29 -5.96
CA LEU A 206 2.55 9.03 -6.54
C LEU A 206 2.33 9.35 -8.02
N CYS A 207 1.71 8.46 -8.80
CA CYS A 207 1.41 8.70 -10.20
C CYS A 207 0.36 9.81 -10.46
N TYR A 208 -0.37 10.23 -9.43
CA TYR A 208 -1.38 11.30 -9.49
C TYR A 208 -0.97 12.53 -8.64
N GLY A 209 0.34 12.75 -8.48
CA GLY A 209 0.85 13.95 -7.80
C GLY A 209 0.94 13.86 -6.28
N GLY A 210 0.83 12.67 -5.69
CA GLY A 210 1.03 12.45 -4.25
C GLY A 210 2.37 12.96 -3.71
N LEU A 211 2.48 13.10 -2.38
CA LEU A 211 3.64 13.72 -1.70
C LEU A 211 4.98 13.05 -2.09
N GLY A 212 5.83 13.76 -2.84
CA GLY A 212 7.16 13.30 -3.29
C GLY A 212 7.73 14.00 -4.54
N TRP A 213 6.86 14.46 -5.46
CA TRP A 213 7.29 15.04 -6.74
C TRP A 213 7.83 16.48 -6.64
N SER A 214 7.27 17.31 -5.76
CA SER A 214 7.74 18.71 -5.59
C SER A 214 9.17 18.80 -5.07
N LEU A 215 9.60 17.81 -4.29
CA LEU A 215 10.99 17.75 -3.83
C LEU A 215 11.90 17.50 -5.03
N CYS A 216 11.57 16.56 -5.91
CA CYS A 216 12.39 16.28 -7.10
C CYS A 216 12.55 17.53 -8.00
N LEU A 217 11.46 18.25 -8.27
CA LEU A 217 11.50 19.46 -9.08
C LEU A 217 12.30 20.59 -8.42
N ARG A 218 12.23 20.72 -7.09
CA ARG A 218 13.01 21.71 -6.33
C ARG A 218 14.50 21.46 -6.46
N TRP A 219 14.90 20.20 -6.38
CA TRP A 219 16.31 19.82 -6.48
C TRP A 219 16.85 20.07 -7.88
N LEU A 220 16.08 19.73 -8.92
CA LEU A 220 16.43 20.06 -10.30
C LEU A 220 16.57 21.57 -10.50
N TRP A 221 15.67 22.37 -9.92
CA TRP A 221 15.77 23.83 -9.99
C TRP A 221 17.04 24.36 -9.32
N MET A 222 17.33 23.91 -8.09
CA MET A 222 18.51 24.36 -7.36
C MET A 222 19.81 23.96 -8.05
N LEU A 223 19.88 22.76 -8.65
CA LEU A 223 21.04 22.31 -9.43
C LEU A 223 21.25 23.19 -10.67
N LYS A 224 20.16 23.68 -11.26
CA LYS A 224 20.19 24.48 -12.47
C LYS A 224 20.51 25.94 -12.14
N ALA A 225 19.89 26.51 -11.11
CA ALA A 225 20.00 27.92 -10.74
C ALA A 225 21.30 28.27 -10.00
N ASP A 226 21.96 27.29 -9.39
CA ASP A 226 23.21 27.51 -8.66
C ASP A 226 24.14 26.30 -8.81
N ALA A 227 25.14 26.44 -9.69
CA ALA A 227 26.13 25.42 -9.96
C ALA A 227 27.11 25.19 -8.79
N ASN A 228 27.19 26.12 -7.82
CA ASN A 228 28.11 26.06 -6.68
C ASN A 228 27.51 25.34 -5.46
N GLN A 229 26.35 24.70 -5.61
CA GLN A 229 25.76 23.92 -4.52
C GLN A 229 26.68 22.77 -4.10
N PRO A 230 26.93 22.54 -2.80
CA PRO A 230 27.87 21.51 -2.31
C PRO A 230 27.54 20.07 -2.77
N TRP A 231 26.30 19.85 -3.19
CA TRP A 231 25.74 18.57 -3.60
C TRP A 231 25.53 18.45 -5.12
N ALA A 232 26.00 19.43 -5.92
CA ALA A 232 25.82 19.45 -7.38
C ALA A 232 26.42 18.25 -8.11
N GLY A 233 27.44 17.60 -7.54
CA GLY A 233 28.08 16.40 -8.11
C GLY A 233 27.43 15.06 -7.73
N LEU A 234 26.37 15.04 -6.92
CA LEU A 234 25.74 13.79 -6.49
C LEU A 234 24.83 13.21 -7.61
N PRO A 235 24.93 11.92 -7.94
CA PRO A 235 24.05 11.26 -8.91
C PRO A 235 22.65 11.05 -8.31
N ILE A 236 21.87 12.12 -8.24
CA ILE A 236 20.51 12.08 -7.70
C ILE A 236 19.60 11.45 -8.75
N GLN A 237 19.07 10.26 -8.43
CA GLN A 237 18.09 9.61 -9.28
C GLN A 237 16.75 10.34 -9.21
N VAL A 238 16.42 11.07 -10.28
CA VAL A 238 15.12 11.72 -10.45
C VAL A 238 14.27 10.88 -11.40
N LEU A 239 12.97 10.73 -11.08
CA LEU A 239 12.02 10.03 -11.94
C LEU A 239 12.02 10.66 -13.34
N ALA A 240 12.14 9.89 -14.41
CA ALA A 240 12.22 10.40 -15.80
C ALA A 240 11.07 11.38 -16.14
N LYS A 241 9.86 11.12 -15.65
CA LYS A 241 8.70 12.00 -15.83
C LYS A 241 8.84 13.36 -15.11
N ALA A 242 9.48 13.38 -13.94
CA ALA A 242 9.75 14.61 -13.21
C ALA A 242 10.82 15.45 -13.91
N ARG A 243 11.83 14.80 -14.51
CA ARG A 243 12.84 15.47 -15.35
C ARG A 243 12.20 16.09 -16.61
N ALA A 244 11.39 15.32 -17.34
CA ALA A 244 10.68 15.83 -18.51
C ALA A 244 9.77 17.03 -18.16
N LEU A 245 9.06 16.99 -17.03
CA LEU A 245 8.25 18.12 -16.58
C LEU A 245 9.11 19.35 -16.25
N PHE A 246 10.27 19.16 -15.63
CA PHE A 246 11.22 20.22 -15.33
C PHE A 246 11.75 20.88 -16.61
N ASP A 247 12.20 20.08 -17.58
CA ASP A 247 12.74 20.57 -18.86
C ASP A 247 11.68 21.32 -19.68
N MET A 248 10.40 20.99 -19.51
CA MET A 248 9.28 21.74 -20.10
C MET A 248 8.96 23.06 -19.37
N ALA A 249 9.26 23.13 -18.08
CA ALA A 249 8.87 24.24 -17.20
C ALA A 249 9.92 25.35 -17.08
N VAL A 250 11.20 25.00 -17.27
CA VAL A 250 12.32 25.94 -17.22
C VAL A 250 12.58 26.50 -18.61
N VAL A 251 12.70 27.83 -18.68
CA VAL A 251 13.13 28.57 -19.88
C VAL A 251 14.37 29.35 -19.50
N THR A 252 15.39 29.34 -20.37
CA THR A 252 16.63 30.08 -20.14
C THR A 252 16.70 31.27 -21.10
N SER A 253 16.93 32.46 -20.57
CA SER A 253 17.35 33.62 -21.35
C SER A 253 18.87 33.59 -21.44
N VAL A 254 19.40 33.42 -22.65
CA VAL A 254 20.85 33.31 -22.89
C VAL A 254 21.49 34.69 -22.75
N GLY A 255 22.52 34.79 -21.92
CA GLY A 255 23.41 35.94 -21.82
C GLY A 255 24.79 35.56 -22.37
N ASN A 256 25.67 35.07 -21.49
CA ASN A 256 27.02 34.63 -21.82
C ASN A 256 27.09 33.16 -22.29
N GLY A 257 26.03 32.38 -22.12
CA GLY A 257 25.92 30.99 -22.57
C GLY A 257 26.68 29.98 -21.71
N ALA A 258 27.24 30.37 -20.56
CA ALA A 258 28.08 29.49 -19.73
C ALA A 258 27.28 28.35 -19.06
N ASP A 259 26.02 28.61 -18.69
CA ASP A 259 25.17 27.68 -17.92
C ASP A 259 24.05 27.05 -18.78
N THR A 260 23.92 27.50 -20.03
CA THR A 260 22.93 27.05 -21.01
C THR A 260 23.45 25.87 -21.82
N LYS A 261 22.75 24.73 -21.74
CA LYS A 261 23.01 23.56 -22.57
C LYS A 261 22.24 23.67 -23.88
N PHE A 262 22.98 23.83 -24.98
CA PHE A 262 22.44 24.06 -26.32
C PHE A 262 21.28 23.12 -26.68
N TRP A 263 21.45 21.79 -26.51
CA TRP A 263 20.47 20.80 -26.96
C TRP A 263 19.33 20.54 -25.97
N THR A 264 19.63 20.54 -24.67
CA THR A 264 18.70 20.06 -23.65
C THR A 264 17.88 21.17 -23.01
N ASP A 265 18.42 22.39 -22.97
CA ASP A 265 17.72 23.51 -22.36
C ASP A 265 16.77 24.18 -23.35
N ARG A 266 15.71 24.77 -22.81
CA ARG A 266 14.75 25.54 -23.59
C ARG A 266 15.12 27.03 -23.54
N TRP A 267 15.99 27.43 -24.45
CA TRP A 267 16.34 28.84 -24.67
C TRP A 267 15.73 29.42 -25.95
N LEU A 268 15.25 28.54 -26.84
CA LEU A 268 14.41 28.90 -27.97
C LEU A 268 12.92 28.77 -27.61
N GLN A 269 12.04 29.48 -28.33
CA GLN A 269 10.58 29.41 -28.12
C GLN A 269 10.02 27.99 -28.29
N ARG A 270 10.75 27.10 -28.98
CA ARG A 270 10.43 25.68 -29.19
C ARG A 270 11.54 24.77 -28.60
N PRO A 271 11.20 23.62 -28.01
CA PRO A 271 12.18 22.66 -27.52
C PRO A 271 12.92 21.98 -28.68
N ILE A 272 14.25 21.95 -28.60
CA ILE A 272 15.14 21.42 -29.65
C ILE A 272 15.12 19.88 -29.67
N CYS A 273 14.97 19.22 -28.51
CA CYS A 273 15.14 17.75 -28.39
C CYS A 273 13.87 16.94 -28.10
N SER A 274 12.66 17.51 -28.09
CA SER A 274 11.44 16.72 -27.81
C SER A 274 10.91 15.99 -29.06
N GLY A 275 11.74 15.14 -29.66
CA GLY A 275 11.35 14.23 -30.75
C GLY A 275 11.88 14.56 -32.15
N TRP A 276 12.88 15.45 -32.27
CA TRP A 276 13.37 15.95 -33.56
C TRP A 276 14.29 14.99 -34.32
N PHE A 277 14.88 13.97 -33.67
CA PHE A 277 15.71 13.00 -34.39
C PHE A 277 14.97 11.66 -34.61
N PRO A 278 14.19 11.49 -35.69
CA PRO A 278 13.90 10.15 -36.20
C PRO A 278 15.24 9.54 -36.62
N LYS A 279 15.60 8.40 -36.03
CA LYS A 279 16.92 7.75 -36.17
C LYS A 279 17.27 7.29 -37.60
N GLU A 280 16.47 7.58 -38.62
CA GLU A 280 16.50 6.84 -39.89
C GLU A 280 16.50 7.70 -41.18
N GLN A 281 16.49 9.05 -41.15
CA GLN A 281 16.49 9.86 -42.38
C GLN A 281 17.34 11.15 -42.34
N LEU A 282 18.45 11.16 -43.10
CA LEU A 282 19.37 12.30 -43.27
C LEU A 282 18.72 13.58 -43.84
N ARG A 283 17.64 13.46 -44.63
CA ARG A 283 16.92 14.62 -45.21
C ARG A 283 16.20 15.46 -44.15
N GLY A 284 15.63 14.84 -43.11
CA GLY A 284 14.96 15.57 -42.03
C GLY A 284 15.95 16.39 -41.19
N VAL A 285 17.12 15.80 -40.92
CA VAL A 285 18.16 16.41 -40.09
C VAL A 285 18.71 17.70 -40.69
N LEU A 286 18.89 17.78 -42.03
CA LEU A 286 19.40 18.98 -42.68
C LEU A 286 18.40 20.15 -42.64
N VAL A 287 17.10 19.87 -42.84
CA VAL A 287 16.05 20.89 -42.77
C VAL A 287 15.95 21.45 -41.34
N GLU A 288 16.05 20.58 -40.34
CA GLU A 288 16.05 20.97 -38.93
C GLU A 288 17.30 21.75 -38.53
N TYR A 289 18.47 21.35 -39.04
CA TYR A 289 19.72 22.08 -38.83
C TYR A 289 19.63 23.50 -39.40
N LEU A 290 19.13 23.66 -40.62
CA LEU A 290 18.93 24.99 -41.23
C LEU A 290 17.91 25.83 -40.46
N ALA A 291 16.82 25.22 -39.99
CA ALA A 291 15.84 25.92 -39.16
C ALA A 291 16.43 26.39 -37.82
N ILE A 292 17.32 25.61 -37.20
CA ILE A 292 18.05 26.03 -36.00
C ILE A 292 19.07 27.11 -36.36
N TRP A 293 19.79 26.96 -37.47
CA TRP A 293 20.75 27.96 -37.94
C TRP A 293 20.07 29.33 -38.12
N ASP A 294 18.95 29.38 -38.83
CA ASP A 294 18.17 30.62 -39.04
C ASP A 294 17.65 31.23 -37.72
N LEU A 295 17.35 30.40 -36.73
CA LEU A 295 16.90 30.85 -35.40
C LEU A 295 18.03 31.37 -34.51
N VAL A 296 19.26 30.93 -34.77
CA VAL A 296 20.46 31.35 -34.04
C VAL A 296 21.19 32.47 -34.76
N ASP A 297 20.91 32.68 -36.04
CA ASP A 297 21.45 33.78 -36.83
C ASP A 297 21.04 35.12 -36.21
N GLY A 298 22.03 35.89 -35.74
CA GLY A 298 21.84 37.13 -34.98
C GLY A 298 21.79 37.00 -33.45
N LEU A 299 21.99 35.79 -32.88
CA LEU A 299 22.13 35.62 -31.43
C LEU A 299 23.55 36.00 -30.97
N GLU A 300 23.70 37.21 -30.44
CA GLU A 300 24.97 37.68 -29.86
C GLU A 300 25.06 37.34 -28.36
N LEU A 301 26.05 36.52 -27.99
CA LEU A 301 26.35 36.23 -26.59
C LEU A 301 27.03 37.44 -25.94
N ARG A 302 26.49 37.87 -24.79
CA ARG A 302 27.02 39.01 -24.03
C ARG A 302 27.83 38.48 -22.84
N ALA A 303 29.15 38.55 -22.94
CA ALA A 303 30.06 38.01 -21.93
C ALA A 303 29.79 38.54 -20.50
N ASP A 304 29.35 39.79 -20.38
CA ASP A 304 29.11 40.46 -19.10
C ASP A 304 27.73 40.17 -18.47
N VAL A 305 26.84 39.48 -19.18
CA VAL A 305 25.47 39.20 -18.70
C VAL A 305 25.34 37.71 -18.41
N PRO A 306 25.10 37.28 -17.15
CA PRO A 306 24.90 35.88 -16.84
C PRO A 306 23.57 35.36 -17.41
N ASP A 307 23.53 34.07 -17.73
CA ASP A 307 22.32 33.38 -18.15
C ASP A 307 21.24 33.46 -17.06
N GLN A 308 19.99 33.73 -17.46
CA GLN A 308 18.87 33.83 -16.51
C GLN A 308 17.87 32.70 -16.71
N GLN A 309 17.42 32.11 -15.60
CA GLN A 309 16.48 31.00 -15.62
C GLN A 309 15.11 31.43 -15.15
N HIS A 310 14.10 31.08 -15.91
CA HIS A 310 12.71 31.46 -15.67
C HIS A 310 11.85 30.21 -15.49
N TRP A 311 11.04 30.22 -14.44
CA TRP A 311 10.06 29.18 -14.14
C TRP A 311 8.70 29.54 -14.73
N LYS A 312 8.36 28.95 -15.88
CA LYS A 312 7.14 29.28 -16.66
C LYS A 312 5.83 28.96 -15.93
N LEU A 313 5.87 28.07 -14.95
CA LEU A 313 4.69 27.63 -14.20
C LEU A 313 4.32 28.57 -13.03
N SER A 314 4.96 29.74 -12.95
CA SER A 314 4.67 30.79 -11.99
C SER A 314 4.49 32.13 -12.71
N SER A 315 3.54 32.94 -12.25
CA SER A 315 3.28 34.28 -12.81
C SER A 315 4.47 35.25 -12.64
N PHE A 316 5.35 35.00 -11.68
CA PHE A 316 6.49 35.85 -11.37
C PHE A 316 7.81 35.35 -11.97
N SER A 317 7.79 34.32 -12.82
CA SER A 317 8.99 33.66 -13.38
C SER A 317 9.97 33.08 -12.35
N CYS A 318 9.66 33.18 -11.05
CA CYS A 318 10.44 32.60 -9.97
C CYS A 318 9.91 31.21 -9.59
N TYR A 319 10.83 30.30 -9.31
CA TYR A 319 10.49 28.98 -8.80
C TYR A 319 9.87 29.06 -7.40
N SER A 320 8.76 28.35 -7.21
CA SER A 320 8.24 28.06 -5.89
C SER A 320 7.82 26.60 -5.81
N SER A 321 8.06 25.96 -4.66
CA SER A 321 7.61 24.57 -4.45
C SER A 321 6.10 24.42 -4.58
N LYS A 322 5.33 25.49 -4.34
CA LYS A 322 3.88 25.52 -4.53
C LYS A 322 3.50 25.47 -6.01
N SER A 323 4.05 26.35 -6.84
CA SER A 323 3.77 26.38 -8.29
C SER A 323 4.16 25.06 -8.98
N ALA A 324 5.31 24.50 -8.61
CA ALA A 324 5.75 23.19 -9.09
C ALA A 324 4.81 22.06 -8.66
N TYR A 325 4.31 22.11 -7.43
CA TYR A 325 3.34 21.12 -6.96
C TYR A 325 1.98 21.27 -7.66
N ASP A 326 1.49 22.50 -7.85
CA ASP A 326 0.21 22.76 -8.51
C ASP A 326 0.23 22.33 -9.99
N ALA A 327 1.35 22.54 -10.68
CA ALA A 327 1.53 22.11 -12.08
C ALA A 327 1.40 20.60 -12.29
N LEU A 328 1.77 19.78 -11.29
CA LEU A 328 1.55 18.33 -11.33
C LEU A 328 0.06 17.95 -11.38
N PHE A 329 -0.82 18.85 -10.94
CA PHE A 329 -2.25 18.63 -10.92
C PHE A 329 -2.97 19.24 -12.14
N VAL A 330 -2.27 20.01 -12.98
CA VAL A 330 -2.83 20.56 -14.22
C VAL A 330 -3.13 19.42 -15.19
N GLY A 331 -4.37 19.33 -15.67
CA GLY A 331 -4.81 18.25 -16.55
C GLY A 331 -4.99 16.89 -15.85
N THR A 332 -4.91 16.82 -14.52
CA THR A 332 -5.13 15.55 -13.82
C THR A 332 -6.57 15.06 -13.98
N ILE A 333 -6.70 13.79 -14.38
CA ILE A 333 -7.99 13.13 -14.43
C ILE A 333 -8.48 12.95 -12.99
N LYS A 334 -9.61 13.57 -12.65
CA LYS A 334 -10.28 13.40 -11.35
C LYS A 334 -11.00 12.05 -11.26
N PHE A 335 -10.38 10.97 -11.75
CA PHE A 335 -10.94 9.64 -11.60
C PHE A 335 -10.56 9.14 -10.20
N SER A 336 -11.56 8.98 -9.33
CA SER A 336 -11.38 8.49 -7.96
C SER A 336 -11.83 7.03 -7.87
N PRO A 337 -11.10 6.05 -8.44
CA PRO A 337 -11.50 4.64 -8.43
C PRO A 337 -11.70 4.14 -6.99
N TRP A 338 -10.92 4.67 -6.05
CA TRP A 338 -11.07 4.40 -4.62
C TRP A 338 -12.50 4.63 -4.11
N LYS A 339 -13.19 5.71 -4.52
CA LYS A 339 -14.55 5.98 -4.05
C LYS A 339 -15.51 4.86 -4.45
N ARG A 340 -15.39 4.31 -5.66
CA ARG A 340 -16.24 3.21 -6.15
C ARG A 340 -15.91 1.91 -5.45
N ILE A 341 -14.63 1.59 -5.27
CA ILE A 341 -14.17 0.39 -4.55
C ILE A 341 -14.70 0.38 -3.13
N TRP A 342 -14.49 1.46 -2.38
CA TRP A 342 -14.86 1.51 -0.97
C TRP A 342 -16.38 1.63 -0.75
N LYS A 343 -17.13 2.20 -1.71
CA LYS A 343 -18.60 2.20 -1.71
C LYS A 343 -19.24 0.90 -2.20
N SER A 344 -18.48 -0.01 -2.81
CA SER A 344 -19.03 -1.29 -3.28
C SER A 344 -19.55 -2.14 -2.12
N TRP A 345 -20.45 -3.08 -2.40
CA TRP A 345 -20.91 -4.07 -1.43
C TRP A 345 -19.90 -5.19 -1.15
N ALA A 346 -18.74 -5.19 -1.82
CA ALA A 346 -17.75 -6.24 -1.69
C ALA A 346 -17.19 -6.35 -0.26
N PRO A 347 -16.81 -7.56 0.21
CA PRO A 347 -16.10 -7.73 1.47
C PRO A 347 -14.80 -6.91 1.54
N PRO A 348 -14.36 -6.47 2.73
CA PRO A 348 -13.13 -5.68 2.90
C PRO A 348 -11.90 -6.29 2.22
N ASN A 349 -11.70 -7.61 2.35
CA ASN A 349 -10.57 -8.31 1.73
C ASN A 349 -10.53 -8.12 0.21
N CYS A 350 -11.68 -8.21 -0.46
CA CYS A 350 -11.80 -7.99 -1.90
C CYS A 350 -11.54 -6.52 -2.27
N LYS A 351 -12.04 -5.57 -1.46
CA LYS A 351 -11.78 -4.13 -1.65
C LYS A 351 -10.30 -3.81 -1.52
N PHE A 352 -9.64 -4.37 -0.51
CA PHE A 352 -8.19 -4.22 -0.30
C PHE A 352 -7.39 -4.83 -1.45
N PHE A 353 -7.75 -6.03 -1.91
CA PHE A 353 -7.11 -6.67 -3.06
C PHE A 353 -7.24 -5.81 -4.32
N ILE A 354 -8.45 -5.38 -4.68
CA ILE A 354 -8.67 -4.52 -5.87
C ILE A 354 -7.92 -3.20 -5.74
N TRP A 355 -7.88 -2.62 -4.53
CA TRP A 355 -7.11 -1.41 -4.26
C TRP A 355 -5.60 -1.61 -4.49
N LEU A 356 -5.04 -2.71 -3.99
CA LEU A 356 -3.64 -3.08 -4.24
C LEU A 356 -3.38 -3.35 -5.72
N ALA A 357 -4.31 -4.00 -6.42
CA ALA A 357 -4.20 -4.27 -7.84
C ALA A 357 -4.13 -2.98 -8.67
N ILE A 358 -5.00 -2.00 -8.39
CA ILE A 358 -4.99 -0.68 -9.07
C ILE A 358 -3.72 0.11 -8.78
N LEU A 359 -3.16 -0.03 -7.57
CA LEU A 359 -1.88 0.58 -7.23
C LEU A 359 -0.67 -0.15 -7.83
N ASN A 360 -0.89 -1.24 -8.58
CA ASN A 360 0.13 -2.16 -9.07
C ASN A 360 1.03 -2.69 -7.93
N ARG A 361 0.38 -3.02 -6.81
CA ARG A 361 1.01 -3.45 -5.55
C ARG A 361 0.77 -4.92 -5.19
N CYS A 362 0.24 -5.72 -6.11
CA CYS A 362 0.21 -7.16 -5.95
C CYS A 362 1.60 -7.76 -6.25
N TRP A 363 1.95 -8.86 -5.60
CA TRP A 363 3.13 -9.65 -5.96
C TRP A 363 2.81 -10.41 -7.24
N THR A 364 3.48 -10.03 -8.32
CA THR A 364 3.39 -10.62 -9.66
C THR A 364 4.81 -10.79 -10.19
N SER A 365 5.08 -11.72 -11.10
CA SER A 365 6.44 -11.94 -11.60
C SER A 365 7.07 -10.67 -12.18
N ASN A 366 6.32 -9.80 -12.88
CA ASN A 366 6.85 -8.51 -13.36
C ASN A 366 7.35 -7.60 -12.22
N ARG A 367 6.70 -7.65 -11.05
CA ARG A 367 7.09 -6.86 -9.89
C ARG A 367 8.23 -7.49 -9.11
N LEU A 368 8.26 -8.82 -9.01
CA LEU A 368 9.40 -9.55 -8.46
C LEU A 368 10.67 -9.27 -9.28
N ALA A 369 10.56 -9.29 -10.61
CA ALA A 369 11.63 -8.92 -11.53
C ALA A 369 12.19 -7.51 -11.26
N LYS A 370 11.31 -6.51 -11.11
CA LYS A 370 11.70 -5.12 -10.77
C LYS A 370 12.38 -5.00 -9.40
N CYS A 371 12.11 -5.92 -8.49
CA CYS A 371 12.75 -5.99 -7.18
C CYS A 371 14.01 -6.87 -7.16
N GLY A 372 14.42 -7.45 -8.30
CA GLY A 372 15.57 -8.35 -8.37
C GLY A 372 15.33 -9.70 -7.66
N LEU A 373 14.07 -10.07 -7.43
CA LEU A 373 13.71 -11.33 -6.78
C LEU A 373 13.53 -12.44 -7.84
N PRO A 374 13.72 -13.73 -7.46
CA PRO A 374 13.42 -14.86 -8.33
C PRO A 374 11.99 -14.77 -8.88
N HIS A 375 11.84 -14.93 -10.19
CA HIS A 375 10.57 -14.77 -10.89
C HIS A 375 10.52 -15.65 -12.12
N GLN A 376 9.31 -15.94 -12.59
CA GLN A 376 9.08 -16.63 -13.84
C GLN A 376 8.98 -15.61 -14.99
N PRO A 377 9.51 -15.91 -16.19
CA PRO A 377 9.44 -14.99 -17.32
C PRO A 377 8.01 -14.84 -17.85
N SER A 378 7.19 -15.88 -17.72
CA SER A 378 5.84 -15.97 -18.25
C SER A 378 4.80 -16.19 -17.15
N CYS A 379 3.54 -15.89 -17.47
CA CYS A 379 2.39 -16.12 -16.62
C CYS A 379 2.17 -17.63 -16.37
N PRO A 380 2.11 -18.09 -15.11
CA PRO A 380 1.98 -19.53 -14.80
C PRO A 380 0.63 -20.13 -15.21
N LEU A 381 -0.36 -19.29 -15.54
CA LEU A 381 -1.69 -19.75 -15.95
C LEU A 381 -1.80 -19.98 -17.46
N CYS A 382 -1.32 -19.03 -18.27
CA CYS A 382 -1.50 -19.07 -19.73
C CYS A 382 -0.22 -19.23 -20.54
N ASP A 383 0.95 -19.04 -19.92
CA ASP A 383 2.28 -19.13 -20.54
C ASP A 383 2.49 -18.26 -21.80
N GLN A 384 1.62 -17.27 -22.04
CA GLN A 384 1.61 -16.47 -23.29
C GLN A 384 2.17 -15.05 -23.12
N ALA A 385 2.24 -14.53 -21.90
CA ALA A 385 2.67 -13.16 -21.63
C ALA A 385 3.26 -13.02 -20.22
N ASP A 386 3.97 -11.92 -19.98
CA ASP A 386 4.47 -11.55 -18.65
C ASP A 386 3.33 -11.50 -17.61
N GLU A 387 3.59 -12.06 -16.44
CA GLU A 387 2.67 -12.00 -15.32
C GLU A 387 2.62 -10.57 -14.75
N SER A 388 1.64 -9.79 -15.21
CA SER A 388 1.26 -8.50 -14.61
C SER A 388 -0.13 -8.60 -13.99
N ILE A 389 -0.43 -7.74 -13.02
CA ILE A 389 -1.76 -7.75 -12.39
C ILE A 389 -2.87 -7.43 -13.39
N GLN A 390 -2.57 -6.59 -14.39
CA GLN A 390 -3.51 -6.27 -15.46
C GLN A 390 -3.70 -7.47 -16.39
N HIS A 391 -2.64 -8.22 -16.68
CA HIS A 391 -2.73 -9.47 -17.42
C HIS A 391 -3.59 -10.48 -16.64
N LEU A 392 -3.26 -10.78 -15.38
CA LEU A 392 -3.99 -11.74 -14.54
C LEU A 392 -5.49 -11.42 -14.41
N LEU A 393 -5.87 -10.15 -14.26
CA LEU A 393 -7.27 -9.79 -14.04
C LEU A 393 -8.08 -9.58 -15.31
N MET A 394 -7.46 -9.14 -16.41
CA MET A 394 -8.20 -8.64 -17.58
C MET A 394 -7.82 -9.28 -18.92
N GLN A 395 -6.63 -9.88 -19.05
CA GLN A 395 -6.11 -10.33 -20.35
C GLN A 395 -5.82 -11.84 -20.40
N CYS A 396 -5.45 -12.45 -19.28
CA CYS A 396 -5.15 -13.87 -19.17
C CYS A 396 -6.36 -14.69 -19.60
N VAL A 397 -6.16 -15.56 -20.59
CA VAL A 397 -7.23 -16.36 -21.21
C VAL A 397 -7.90 -17.24 -20.16
N VAL A 398 -7.11 -17.94 -19.34
CA VAL A 398 -7.59 -18.80 -18.25
C VAL A 398 -8.36 -18.03 -17.20
N ALA A 399 -7.88 -16.84 -16.81
CA ALA A 399 -8.58 -16.02 -15.81
C ALA A 399 -9.91 -15.47 -16.35
N ARG A 400 -9.96 -15.11 -17.64
CA ARG A 400 -11.18 -14.64 -18.30
C ARG A 400 -12.22 -15.74 -18.42
N GLU A 401 -11.81 -16.96 -18.71
CA GLU A 401 -12.68 -18.14 -18.76
C GLU A 401 -13.25 -18.43 -17.37
N PHE A 402 -12.40 -18.52 -16.34
CA PHE A 402 -12.85 -18.69 -14.96
C PHE A 402 -13.85 -17.60 -14.52
N LEU A 403 -13.57 -16.33 -14.83
CA LEU A 403 -14.48 -15.24 -14.51
C LEU A 403 -15.80 -15.35 -15.27
N ARG A 404 -15.77 -15.76 -16.55
CA ARG A 404 -16.98 -15.96 -17.35
C ARG A 404 -17.86 -17.06 -16.76
N ASP A 405 -17.27 -18.21 -16.44
CA ASP A 405 -18.00 -19.38 -15.93
C ASP A 405 -18.62 -19.10 -14.54
N ASN A 406 -17.90 -18.38 -13.68
CA ASN A 406 -18.40 -18.00 -12.37
C ASN A 406 -19.42 -16.84 -12.41
N TYR A 407 -19.34 -15.93 -13.40
CA TYR A 407 -20.34 -14.88 -13.58
C TYR A 407 -21.72 -15.43 -14.00
N SER A 408 -21.76 -16.49 -14.83
CA SER A 408 -23.00 -17.18 -15.17
C SER A 408 -23.67 -17.84 -13.97
N VAL A 409 -22.89 -18.35 -13.01
CA VAL A 409 -23.41 -18.98 -11.79
C VAL A 409 -23.86 -17.94 -10.76
N GLY A 410 -23.15 -16.82 -10.62
CA GLY A 410 -23.46 -15.77 -9.64
C GLY A 410 -24.72 -14.95 -9.93
N LEU A 411 -25.07 -14.71 -11.20
CA LEU A 411 -26.32 -14.04 -11.57
C LEU A 411 -27.56 -14.90 -11.33
N GLY A 412 -27.44 -16.23 -11.43
CA GLY A 412 -28.54 -17.16 -11.10
C GLY A 412 -28.94 -17.13 -9.62
N LEU A 413 -28.00 -16.82 -8.73
CA LEU A 413 -28.23 -16.73 -7.27
C LEU A 413 -28.68 -15.33 -6.80
N LEU A 414 -28.42 -14.27 -7.58
CA LEU A 414 -28.82 -12.90 -7.26
C LEU A 414 -30.16 -12.47 -7.91
N GLY A 415 -30.71 -13.29 -8.81
CA GLY A 415 -31.94 -13.00 -9.56
C GLY A 415 -33.27 -13.13 -8.81
N SER A 416 -33.29 -13.50 -7.52
CA SER A 416 -34.53 -13.80 -6.79
C SER A 416 -34.86 -12.89 -5.59
N ARG A 417 -34.25 -11.71 -5.47
CA ARG A 417 -34.68 -10.69 -4.50
C ARG A 417 -35.11 -9.40 -5.21
N SER A 418 -36.38 -9.37 -5.60
CA SER A 418 -37.12 -8.18 -6.02
C SER A 418 -37.01 -7.07 -4.96
N SER A 419 -36.52 -5.92 -5.38
CA SER A 419 -36.47 -4.67 -4.60
C SER A 419 -37.88 -4.15 -4.29
N PRO A 420 -38.24 -3.78 -3.04
CA PRO A 420 -39.58 -3.35 -2.67
C PRO A 420 -39.74 -1.82 -2.65
N TYR A 421 -39.19 -1.09 -3.63
CA TYR A 421 -39.47 0.35 -3.77
C TYR A 421 -39.71 0.72 -5.24
N PRO A 422 -40.93 1.19 -5.60
CA PRO A 422 -41.23 1.74 -6.92
C PRO A 422 -40.72 3.21 -7.04
N PRO A 423 -40.73 3.80 -8.25
CA PRO A 423 -39.73 4.75 -8.75
C PRO A 423 -39.72 6.13 -8.10
#